data_AF-A0A367QLU9-F1
#
_entry.id   AF-A0A367QLU9-F1
#
_cell.length_a   1.000
_cell.length_b   1.000
_cell.length_c   1.000
_cell.angle_alpha   90.00
_cell.angle_beta   90.00
_cell.angle_gamma   90.00
#
_symmetry.space_group_name_H-M   'P 1'
#
loop_
_entity.id
_entity.type
_entity.pdbx_description
1 polymer ?
#
loop_
_entity_poly.entity_id
_entity_poly.type
_entity_poly.pdbx_seq_one_letter_code
_entity_poly.pdbx_strand_id
1 'polypeptide(L)'
;MGIREEVYYEGGPHIGDLIINLLIGLTVVGIPLTVGAIVRALWLRFRITDRRVTVTGGWQGRDRTDVIYSEIVKVVKVPRGIGLWGDMVLTLKNGSRLELRAIPNFREVYDYINEKIAAKNPQYTAPANK
;
A
#
# COMPACT_ATOMS: atom_id res chain seq x y z
N MET A 1 26.29 12.43 6.88
CA MET A 1 25.59 11.81 8.02
C MET A 1 24.12 11.75 7.66
N GLY A 2 23.65 10.59 7.18
CA GLY A 2 22.33 10.44 6.57
C GLY A 2 21.22 10.77 7.56
N ILE A 3 20.28 11.61 7.15
CA ILE A 3 19.10 11.98 7.92
C ILE A 3 18.41 10.67 8.36
N ARG A 4 18.31 10.43 9.67
CA ARG A 4 17.63 9.27 10.23
C ARG A 4 16.15 9.38 9.86
N GLU A 5 15.69 8.51 8.95
CA GLU A 5 14.27 8.33 8.69
C GLU A 5 13.74 7.33 9.72
N GLU A 6 12.63 7.67 10.36
CA GLU A 6 11.95 6.76 11.27
C GLU A 6 11.03 5.85 10.45
N VAL A 7 11.31 4.56 10.47
CA VAL A 7 10.54 3.56 9.72
C VAL A 7 9.33 3.17 10.55
N TYR A 8 8.14 3.61 10.12
CA TYR A 8 6.89 3.26 10.77
C TYR A 8 6.44 1.84 10.40
N TYR A 9 6.59 1.48 9.13
CA TYR A 9 6.23 0.16 8.65
C TYR A 9 7.18 -0.29 7.54
N GLU A 10 7.73 -1.50 7.69
CA GLU A 10 8.50 -2.17 6.65
C GLU A 10 8.07 -3.63 6.58
N GLY A 11 7.57 -4.06 5.42
CA GLY A 11 7.04 -5.41 5.30
C GLY A 11 6.48 -5.74 3.93
N GLY A 12 6.13 -7.02 3.76
CA GLY A 12 5.40 -7.52 2.60
C GLY A 12 3.88 -7.40 2.75
N PRO A 13 3.12 -7.76 1.71
CA PRO A 13 1.67 -7.83 1.77
C PRO A 13 1.20 -8.86 2.81
N HIS A 14 -0.02 -8.66 3.32
CA HIS A 14 -0.62 -9.57 4.29
C HIS A 14 -0.77 -10.98 3.70
N ILE A 15 -0.30 -11.99 4.43
CA ILE A 15 -0.29 -13.41 4.02
C ILE A 15 -1.70 -13.92 3.72
N GLY A 16 -2.72 -13.35 4.37
CA GLY A 16 -4.12 -13.65 4.11
C GLY A 16 -4.56 -13.43 2.65
N ASP A 17 -3.99 -12.44 1.93
CA ASP A 17 -4.27 -12.27 0.50
C ASP A 17 -3.79 -13.49 -0.30
N LEU A 18 -2.60 -14.00 0.03
CA LEU A 18 -2.04 -15.18 -0.62
C LEU A 18 -2.89 -16.43 -0.35
N ILE A 19 -3.30 -16.65 0.90
CA ILE A 19 -4.11 -17.82 1.29
C ILE A 19 -5.45 -17.83 0.55
N ILE A 20 -6.17 -16.70 0.52
CA ILE A 20 -7.46 -16.62 -0.18
C ILE A 20 -7.27 -16.89 -1.68
N ASN A 21 -6.26 -16.28 -2.31
CA ASN A 21 -6.00 -16.52 -3.72
C ASN A 21 -5.53 -17.95 -4.01
N LEU A 22 -4.87 -18.63 -3.06
CA LEU A 22 -4.50 -20.03 -3.19
C LEU A 22 -5.71 -20.97 -3.11
N LEU A 23 -6.67 -20.69 -2.22
CA LEU A 23 -7.93 -21.43 -2.13
C LEU A 23 -8.74 -21.27 -3.43
N ILE A 24 -8.80 -20.08 -4.01
CA ILE A 24 -9.43 -19.84 -5.32
C ILE A 24 -8.67 -20.58 -6.44
N GLY A 25 -7.34 -20.65 -6.32
CA GLY A 25 -6.45 -21.37 -7.24
C GLY A 25 -6.67 -22.87 -7.32
N LEU A 26 -7.41 -23.47 -6.37
CA LEU A 26 -7.86 -24.86 -6.48
C LEU A 26 -8.79 -25.07 -7.69
N THR A 27 -9.45 -24.00 -8.15
CA THR A 27 -10.24 -24.02 -9.38
C THR A 27 -9.36 -23.77 -10.60
N VAL A 28 -9.61 -24.47 -11.71
CA VAL A 28 -8.85 -24.28 -12.97
C VAL A 28 -8.87 -22.83 -13.45
N VAL A 29 -9.99 -22.12 -13.22
CA VAL A 29 -10.17 -20.70 -13.57
C VAL A 29 -9.38 -19.76 -12.64
N GLY A 30 -9.14 -20.17 -11.39
CA GLY A 30 -8.44 -19.37 -10.38
C GLY A 30 -6.92 -19.36 -10.52
N ILE A 31 -6.34 -20.35 -11.21
CA ILE A 31 -4.88 -20.52 -11.33
C ILE A 31 -4.16 -19.25 -11.81
N PRO A 32 -4.59 -18.55 -12.88
CA PRO A 32 -3.92 -17.32 -13.32
C PRO A 32 -3.94 -16.20 -12.25
N LEU A 33 -5.01 -16.11 -11.45
CA LEU A 33 -5.14 -15.13 -10.39
C LEU A 33 -4.19 -15.45 -9.21
N THR A 34 -4.06 -16.73 -8.88
CA THR A 34 -3.15 -17.22 -7.82
C THR A 34 -1.70 -16.95 -8.15
N VAL A 35 -1.27 -17.15 -9.41
CA VAL A 35 0.10 -16.82 -9.85
C VAL A 35 0.38 -15.34 -9.61
N GLY A 36 -0.56 -14.45 -9.94
CA GLY A 36 -0.43 -13.02 -9.67
C GLY A 36 -0.32 -12.70 -8.17
N ALA A 37 -1.00 -13.44 -7.30
CA ALA A 37 -0.89 -13.27 -5.85
C ALA A 37 0.47 -13.77 -5.30
N ILE A 38 1.00 -14.88 -5.83
CA ILE A 38 2.32 -15.41 -5.45
C ILE A 38 3.43 -14.42 -5.83
N VAL A 39 3.40 -13.90 -7.07
CA VAL A 39 4.33 -12.89 -7.57
C VAL A 39 4.36 -11.68 -6.62
N ARG A 40 3.18 -11.19 -6.20
CA ARG A 40 3.08 -10.09 -5.23
C ARG A 40 3.62 -10.48 -3.86
N ALA A 41 3.27 -11.65 -3.33
CA ALA A 41 3.77 -12.09 -2.02
C ALA A 41 5.30 -12.15 -1.98
N LEU A 42 5.93 -12.59 -3.07
CA LEU A 42 7.39 -12.69 -3.18
C LEU A 42 8.07 -11.32 -3.34
N TRP A 43 7.58 -10.45 -4.24
CA TRP A 43 8.31 -9.23 -4.63
C TRP A 43 7.73 -7.91 -4.12
N LEU A 44 6.48 -7.88 -3.65
CA LEU A 44 5.87 -6.65 -3.16
C LEU A 44 6.38 -6.36 -1.74
N ARG A 45 6.97 -5.19 -1.55
CA ARG A 45 7.45 -4.69 -0.27
C ARG A 45 7.05 -3.23 -0.11
N PHE A 46 6.57 -2.90 1.08
CA PHE A 46 6.21 -1.54 1.46
C PHE A 46 7.21 -1.06 2.50
N ARG A 47 7.68 0.17 2.34
CA ARG A 47 8.46 0.88 3.34
C ARG A 47 7.85 2.26 3.53
N ILE A 48 7.24 2.47 4.69
CA ILE A 48 6.60 3.73 5.07
C ILE A 48 7.48 4.36 6.14
N THR A 49 8.00 5.55 5.84
CA THR A 49 8.84 6.34 6.74
C THR A 49 8.17 7.67 7.07
N ASP A 50 8.79 8.46 7.96
CA ASP A 50 8.33 9.80 8.32
C ASP A 50 8.35 10.82 7.17
N ARG A 51 9.15 10.58 6.12
CA ARG A 51 9.30 11.47 4.97
C ARG A 51 8.62 11.00 3.70
N ARG A 52 8.55 9.69 3.48
CA ARG A 52 8.10 9.11 2.21
C ARG A 52 7.44 7.75 2.39
N VAL A 53 6.63 7.41 1.40
CA VAL A 53 6.08 6.07 1.19
C VAL A 53 6.79 5.47 -0.01
N THR A 54 7.53 4.39 0.22
CA THR A 54 8.22 3.61 -0.80
C THR A 54 7.47 2.31 -1.03
N VAL A 55 7.21 2.02 -2.31
CA VAL A 55 6.63 0.76 -2.77
C VAL A 55 7.60 0.13 -3.74
N THR A 56 8.09 -1.05 -3.39
CA THR A 56 8.90 -1.87 -4.27
C THR A 56 8.06 -3.04 -4.74
N GLY A 57 7.99 -3.25 -6.04
CA GLY A 57 7.18 -4.29 -6.67
C GLY A 57 7.59 -4.54 -8.11
N GLY A 58 6.63 -4.99 -8.92
CA GLY A 58 6.89 -5.37 -10.30
C GLY A 58 7.55 -6.74 -10.44
N TRP A 59 7.86 -7.10 -11.69
CA TRP A 59 8.50 -8.37 -11.99
C TRP A 59 9.95 -8.37 -11.50
N GLN A 60 10.27 -9.28 -10.58
CA GLN A 60 11.55 -9.35 -9.85
C GLN A 60 11.82 -8.17 -8.89
N GLY A 61 10.80 -7.40 -8.49
CA GLY A 61 11.01 -6.28 -7.56
C GLY A 61 11.77 -5.09 -8.17
N ARG A 62 11.78 -4.99 -9.51
CA ARG A 62 12.53 -3.95 -10.24
C ARG A 62 11.86 -2.58 -10.21
N ASP A 63 10.56 -2.53 -9.95
CA ASP A 63 9.82 -1.28 -9.93
C ASP A 63 9.78 -0.73 -8.52
N ARG A 64 10.50 0.35 -8.28
CA ARG A 64 10.47 1.09 -7.02
C ARG A 64 9.85 2.47 -7.25
N THR A 65 8.80 2.77 -6.50
CA THR A 65 8.14 4.08 -6.50
C THR A 65 8.25 4.69 -5.12
N ASP A 66 8.88 5.86 -5.05
CA ASP A 66 9.00 6.65 -3.82
C ASP A 66 8.07 7.88 -3.94
N VAL A 67 7.19 8.08 -2.97
CA VAL A 67 6.24 9.21 -2.93
C VAL A 67 6.42 10.02 -1.66
N ILE A 68 6.50 11.34 -1.80
CA ILE A 68 6.61 12.27 -0.67
C ILE A 68 5.20 12.68 -0.23
N TYR A 69 4.97 12.81 1.09
CA TYR A 69 3.65 13.17 1.64
C TYR A 69 3.09 14.49 1.11
N SER A 70 3.95 15.47 0.79
CA SER A 70 3.53 16.77 0.23
C SER A 70 2.92 16.67 -1.17
N GLU A 71 3.15 15.56 -1.88
CA GLU A 71 2.63 15.32 -3.22
C GLU A 71 1.29 14.58 -3.20
N ILE A 72 0.88 14.03 -2.05
CA ILE A 72 -0.37 13.26 -1.93
C ILE A 72 -1.55 14.22 -1.73
N VAL A 73 -2.53 14.14 -2.63
CA VAL A 73 -3.75 14.96 -2.60
C VAL A 73 -4.92 14.23 -1.95
N LYS A 74 -5.00 12.91 -2.19
CA LYS A 74 -6.11 12.09 -1.71
C LYS A 74 -5.62 10.70 -1.35
N VAL A 75 -6.16 10.16 -0.26
CA VAL A 75 -5.94 8.78 0.17
C VAL A 75 -7.28 8.07 0.23
N VAL A 76 -7.39 6.89 -0.39
CA VAL A 76 -8.58 6.04 -0.34
C VAL A 76 -8.19 4.69 0.22
N LYS A 77 -8.96 4.17 1.19
CA LYS A 77 -8.79 2.83 1.75
C LYS A 77 -9.94 1.93 1.34
N VAL A 78 -9.64 0.70 0.98
CA VAL A 78 -10.61 -0.34 0.60
C VAL A 78 -10.34 -1.57 1.47
N PRO A 79 -11.24 -1.90 2.42
CA PRO A 79 -11.06 -3.09 3.25
C PRO A 79 -11.15 -4.37 2.42
N ARG A 80 -10.33 -5.36 2.75
CA ARG A 80 -10.34 -6.73 2.22
C ARG A 80 -10.38 -7.74 3.36
N GLY A 81 -10.81 -8.97 3.09
CA GLY A 81 -10.76 -10.08 4.06
C GLY A 81 -11.39 -9.74 5.42
N ILE A 82 -12.68 -9.39 5.45
CA ILE A 82 -13.43 -9.02 6.68
C ILE A 82 -12.84 -7.76 7.39
N GLY A 83 -11.93 -7.04 6.74
CA GLY A 83 -11.27 -5.85 7.29
C GLY A 83 -9.98 -6.14 8.04
N LEU A 84 -9.42 -7.35 7.92
CA LEU A 84 -8.12 -7.72 8.49
C LEU A 84 -6.95 -7.08 7.72
N TRP A 85 -7.08 -6.87 6.42
CA TRP A 85 -6.13 -6.12 5.59
C TRP A 85 -6.89 -5.30 4.54
N GLY A 86 -6.20 -4.45 3.79
CA GLY A 86 -6.88 -3.60 2.82
C GLY A 86 -5.96 -3.10 1.73
N ASP A 87 -6.58 -2.64 0.65
CA ASP A 87 -5.88 -1.86 -0.36
C ASP A 87 -5.97 -0.37 0.00
N MET A 88 -4.95 0.37 -0.39
CA MET A 88 -4.91 1.81 -0.27
C MET A 88 -4.46 2.41 -1.60
N VAL A 89 -5.09 3.51 -1.99
CA VAL A 89 -4.73 4.24 -3.21
C VAL A 89 -4.34 5.66 -2.82
N LEU A 90 -3.10 6.02 -3.11
CA LEU A 90 -2.58 7.37 -2.95
C LEU A 90 -2.69 8.09 -4.30
N THR A 91 -3.45 9.17 -4.35
CA THR A 91 -3.53 10.04 -5.54
C THR A 91 -2.58 11.20 -5.37
N LEU A 92 -1.68 11.37 -6.32
CA LEU A 92 -0.66 12.41 -6.34
C LEU A 92 -1.15 13.69 -7.03
N LYS A 93 -0.46 14.81 -6.79
CA LYS A 93 -0.73 16.12 -7.42
C LYS A 93 -0.63 16.09 -8.94
N ASN A 94 0.24 15.25 -9.48
CA ASN A 94 0.38 15.03 -10.93
C ASN A 94 -0.71 14.14 -11.54
N GLY A 95 -1.70 13.70 -10.75
CA GLY A 95 -2.79 12.82 -11.18
C GLY A 95 -2.44 11.33 -11.18
N SER A 96 -1.18 10.97 -10.95
CA SER A 96 -0.76 9.57 -10.81
C SER A 96 -1.40 8.93 -9.58
N ARG A 97 -1.61 7.62 -9.65
CA ARG A 97 -2.17 6.82 -8.55
C ARG A 97 -1.19 5.73 -8.17
N LEU A 98 -0.80 5.73 -6.91
CA LEU A 98 0.01 4.67 -6.34
C LEU A 98 -0.91 3.72 -5.57
N GLU A 99 -1.00 2.49 -6.06
CA GLU A 99 -1.78 1.43 -5.44
C GLU A 99 -0.90 0.63 -4.47
N LEU A 100 -1.33 0.61 -3.22
CA LEU A 100 -0.77 -0.21 -2.17
C LEU A 100 -1.74 -1.37 -1.93
N ARG A 101 -1.37 -2.58 -2.35
CA ARG A 101 -2.27 -3.74 -2.30
C ARG A 101 -2.00 -4.63 -1.10
N ALA A 102 -3.06 -5.07 -0.43
CA ALA A 102 -2.99 -5.97 0.72
C ALA A 102 -2.06 -5.48 1.85
N ILE A 103 -2.17 -4.19 2.21
CA ILE A 103 -1.50 -3.64 3.39
C ILE A 103 -2.06 -4.30 4.66
N PRO A 104 -1.21 -4.86 5.54
CA PRO A 104 -1.62 -5.29 6.87
C PRO A 104 -1.89 -4.06 7.76
N ASN A 105 -2.85 -4.15 8.67
CA ASN A 105 -3.24 -3.03 9.54
C ASN A 105 -3.51 -1.73 8.76
N PHE A 106 -4.15 -1.84 7.60
CA PHE A 106 -4.37 -0.71 6.68
C PHE A 106 -5.07 0.50 7.32
N ARG A 107 -5.80 0.31 8.42
CA ARG A 107 -6.44 1.40 9.19
C ARG A 107 -5.39 2.25 9.90
N GLU A 108 -4.49 1.62 10.66
CA GLU A 108 -3.40 2.29 11.37
C GLU A 108 -2.45 2.98 10.39
N VAL A 109 -2.08 2.27 9.31
CA VAL A 109 -1.25 2.82 8.24
C VAL A 109 -1.93 4.01 7.57
N TYR A 110 -3.24 3.93 7.34
CA TYR A 110 -4.01 5.03 6.76
C TYR A 110 -4.02 6.24 7.69
N ASP A 111 -4.28 6.06 8.97
CA ASP A 111 -4.34 7.14 9.95
C ASP A 111 -2.96 7.81 10.09
N TYR A 112 -1.89 7.02 10.13
CA TYR A 112 -0.51 7.52 10.14
C TYR A 112 -0.18 8.34 8.88
N ILE A 113 -0.46 7.81 7.69
CA ILE A 113 -0.22 8.52 6.43
C ILE A 113 -1.03 9.81 6.40
N ASN A 114 -2.29 9.76 6.83
CA ASN A 114 -3.18 10.91 6.86
C ASN A 114 -2.64 12.03 7.78
N GLU A 115 -2.19 11.68 8.99
CA GLU A 115 -1.57 12.61 9.93
C GLU A 115 -0.32 13.27 9.32
N LYS A 116 0.56 12.48 8.68
CA LYS A 116 1.77 13.01 8.04
C LYS A 116 1.47 13.91 6.85
N ILE A 117 0.42 13.61 6.07
CA ILE A 117 -0.01 14.47 4.98
C ILE A 117 -0.60 15.76 5.52
N ALA A 118 -1.47 15.72 6.53
CA ALA A 118 -2.04 16.91 7.14
C ALA A 118 -0.96 17.87 7.69
N ALA A 119 0.13 17.32 8.25
CA ALA A 119 1.27 18.10 8.71
C ALA A 119 2.13 18.72 7.58
N LYS A 120 2.13 18.12 6.38
CA LYS A 120 3.07 18.48 5.28
C LYS A 120 2.39 19.03 4.02
N ASN A 121 1.07 18.94 3.90
CA ASN A 121 0.32 19.37 2.73
C ASN A 121 -0.99 20.10 3.13
N PRO A 122 -1.02 21.43 3.06
CA PRO A 122 -2.22 22.20 3.39
C PRO A 122 -3.37 22.05 2.38
N GLN A 123 -3.09 21.52 1.18
CA GLN A 123 -4.12 21.25 0.14
C GLN A 123 -4.77 19.86 0.26
N TYR A 124 -4.43 19.10 1.30
CA TYR A 124 -4.99 17.78 1.49
C TYR A 124 -6.47 17.85 1.85
N THR A 125 -7.30 17.14 1.08
CA THR A 125 -8.71 16.96 1.40
C THR A 125 -8.87 15.60 2.08
N ALA A 126 -9.02 15.61 3.41
CA ALA A 126 -9.37 14.41 4.16
C ALA A 126 -10.70 13.85 3.62
N PRO A 127 -10.80 12.54 3.35
CA PRO A 127 -12.07 11.98 2.93
C PRO A 127 -13.10 12.15 4.06
N ALA A 128 -14.25 12.71 3.70
CA ALA A 128 -15.39 12.79 4.60
C ALA A 128 -15.78 11.37 5.05
N ASN A 129 -15.79 11.14 6.36
CA ASN A 129 -16.20 9.89 6.95
C ASN A 129 -17.69 9.66 6.59
N LYS A 130 -17.96 8.73 5.68
CA LYS A 130 -19.30 8.25 5.33
C LYS A 130 -19.33 6.74 5.42
#